data_AF-A0AAU2MNM1-F1
#
_entry.id   AF-A0AAU2MNM1-F1
#
_cell.length_a   1.000
_cell.length_b   1.000
_cell.length_c   1.000
_cell.angle_alpha   90.00
_cell.angle_beta   90.00
_cell.angle_gamma   90.00
#
_symmetry.space_group_name_H-M   'P 1'
#
loop_
_entity.id
_entity.type
_entity.pdbx_description
1 polymer ?
#
loop_
_entity_poly.entity_id
_entity_poly.type
_entity_poly.pdbx_seq_one_letter_code
_entity_poly.pdbx_strand_id
1 'polypeptide(L)'
;MSHVHPLANGASTDHPVPGLPFVDDSHIPLDKGPEAIEAVGRHQGDGMWGRYDHNRESGGWHAFTTDPLNHTLGWSVRYHPEHGRTVLLMRDQDTSDLHSQWSGSQLLFRAGGYWWDGTTWYRPGQVWDPVAQDHERRKSRAAATVSAADMLDRRADPARASIGKVTTFDPEVPAPENWPDHLALWAARHQEQETSRPLDKCVVDISSPELTGAQLLGIPDMAELGGITASTLRAYISRGNSEVPQPQATVGGRDQWARAVADDWVDARQRSYHGVQAAMSSGNRDNLSPGGAEVRDHFADDFHSLLWDRPDVRKRWILRARNENSVREVADALAWDVAVSLDRILPTDILGPSIQGAVLNDFADAIDLNGKTGAHADDKRHLYLLSPVAKMLDWFIRHHPESAHHYIGEITREAHTRWQIPADKTLRTLRRAVALDGKLSEEDRKAFFALLAPPAEVD
;
A
#
# COMPACT_ATOMS: atom_id res chain seq x y z
N MET A 1 0.48 -5.90 -6.28
CA MET A 1 -0.72 -6.16 -7.10
C MET A 1 -0.65 -5.28 -8.32
N SER A 2 -0.74 -5.83 -9.53
CA SER A 2 -0.80 -5.05 -10.76
C SER A 2 -1.98 -4.08 -10.74
N HIS A 3 -1.79 -2.91 -11.36
CA HIS A 3 -2.86 -1.94 -11.54
C HIS A 3 -3.89 -2.50 -12.53
N VAL A 4 -5.10 -2.72 -12.03
CA VAL A 4 -6.17 -3.33 -12.79
C VAL A 4 -6.99 -2.23 -13.47
N HIS A 5 -7.15 -2.31 -14.80
CA HIS A 5 -7.85 -1.30 -15.60
C HIS A 5 -9.08 -1.90 -16.28
N PRO A 6 -10.29 -1.39 -15.99
CA PRO A 6 -11.47 -1.77 -16.77
C PRO A 6 -11.35 -1.29 -18.21
N LEU A 7 -11.82 -2.11 -19.14
CA LEU A 7 -11.79 -1.85 -20.58
C LEU A 7 -13.08 -1.21 -21.08
N ALA A 8 -14.22 -1.58 -20.50
CA ALA A 8 -15.52 -1.03 -20.84
C ALA A 8 -16.50 -1.11 -19.67
N ASN A 9 -17.53 -0.26 -19.72
CA ASN A 9 -18.73 -0.37 -18.90
C ASN A 9 -19.64 -1.46 -19.48
N GLY A 10 -20.18 -2.33 -18.63
CA GLY A 10 -21.35 -3.14 -19.00
C GLY A 10 -22.57 -2.24 -19.18
N ALA A 11 -23.40 -2.51 -20.18
CA ALA A 11 -24.61 -1.73 -20.44
C ALA A 11 -25.59 -1.74 -19.25
N SER A 12 -25.53 -2.76 -18.41
CA SER A 12 -26.39 -2.94 -17.23
C SER A 12 -25.80 -2.38 -15.93
N THR A 13 -24.67 -1.66 -15.98
CA THR A 13 -24.09 -1.03 -14.79
C THR A 13 -24.92 0.17 -14.32
N ASP A 14 -25.03 0.35 -13.00
CA ASP A 14 -25.59 1.54 -12.35
C ASP A 14 -24.56 2.67 -12.17
N HIS A 15 -23.27 2.36 -12.30
CA HIS A 15 -22.16 3.26 -11.94
C HIS A 15 -21.12 3.33 -13.05
N PRO A 16 -21.41 4.01 -14.18
CA PRO A 16 -20.49 4.12 -15.30
C PRO A 16 -19.14 4.72 -14.90
N VAL A 17 -18.06 4.15 -15.43
CA VAL A 17 -16.70 4.69 -15.36
C VAL A 17 -16.52 5.69 -16.51
N PRO A 18 -16.07 6.93 -16.22
CA PRO A 18 -15.91 7.97 -17.21
C PRO A 18 -14.84 7.62 -18.25
N GLY A 19 -15.07 7.99 -19.50
CA GLY A 19 -14.17 7.75 -20.61
C GLY A 19 -14.19 6.31 -21.15
N LEU A 20 -14.82 5.34 -20.49
CA LEU A 20 -14.91 3.98 -21.02
C LEU A 20 -16.13 3.80 -21.95
N PRO A 21 -15.99 3.01 -23.04
CA PRO A 21 -17.12 2.66 -23.90
C PRO A 21 -18.12 1.77 -23.15
N PHE A 22 -19.33 1.63 -23.69
CA PHE A 22 -20.34 0.70 -23.18
C PHE A 22 -20.42 -0.54 -24.07
N VAL A 23 -20.44 -1.72 -23.46
CA VAL A 23 -20.55 -3.02 -24.14
C VAL A 23 -21.77 -3.77 -23.61
N ASP A 24 -22.49 -4.41 -24.52
CA ASP A 24 -23.65 -5.25 -24.21
C ASP A 24 -23.23 -6.45 -23.34
N ASP A 25 -23.85 -6.55 -22.17
CA ASP A 25 -23.65 -7.57 -21.15
C ASP A 25 -24.89 -8.48 -20.96
N SER A 26 -25.87 -8.38 -21.86
CA SER A 26 -27.17 -9.07 -21.74
C SER A 26 -27.11 -10.60 -21.79
N HIS A 27 -26.01 -11.18 -22.30
CA HIS A 27 -25.80 -12.64 -22.30
C HIS A 27 -25.29 -13.17 -20.95
N ILE A 28 -24.88 -12.30 -20.03
CA ILE A 28 -24.49 -12.67 -18.67
C ILE A 28 -25.72 -12.63 -17.76
N PRO A 29 -25.97 -13.66 -16.91
CA PRO A 29 -27.19 -13.77 -16.12
C PRO A 29 -27.18 -12.87 -14.86
N LEU A 30 -27.05 -11.56 -15.03
CA LEU A 30 -26.87 -10.57 -13.96
C LEU A 30 -28.02 -10.55 -12.94
N ASP A 31 -29.26 -10.86 -13.35
CA ASP A 31 -30.44 -10.82 -12.49
C ASP A 31 -30.73 -12.17 -11.80
N LYS A 32 -29.98 -13.23 -12.12
CA LYS A 32 -30.16 -14.57 -11.51
C LYS A 32 -29.30 -14.78 -10.26
N GLY A 33 -28.49 -13.80 -9.88
CA GLY A 33 -27.60 -13.85 -8.72
C GLY A 33 -26.15 -14.27 -9.05
N PRO A 34 -25.26 -14.16 -8.06
CA PRO A 34 -23.82 -14.38 -8.24
C PRO A 34 -23.46 -15.81 -8.66
N GLU A 35 -24.20 -16.82 -8.19
CA GLU A 35 -24.00 -18.23 -8.54
C GLU A 35 -24.19 -18.48 -10.03
N ALA A 36 -25.14 -17.79 -10.65
CA ALA A 36 -25.39 -17.90 -12.08
C ALA A 36 -24.26 -17.29 -12.91
N ILE A 37 -23.63 -16.22 -12.41
CA ILE A 37 -22.46 -15.58 -13.05
C ILE A 37 -21.25 -16.51 -12.96
N GLU A 38 -20.97 -17.07 -11.77
CA GLU A 38 -19.90 -18.06 -11.60
C GLU A 38 -20.10 -19.30 -12.47
N ALA A 39 -21.35 -19.78 -12.59
CA ALA A 39 -21.68 -20.94 -13.40
C ALA A 39 -21.33 -20.77 -14.89
N VAL A 40 -21.39 -19.55 -15.43
CA VAL A 40 -20.92 -19.27 -16.80
C VAL A 40 -19.45 -19.65 -16.93
N GLY A 41 -18.61 -19.25 -15.97
CA GLY A 41 -17.17 -19.44 -16.00
C GLY A 41 -16.72 -20.85 -15.62
N ARG A 42 -17.51 -21.61 -14.85
CA ARG A 42 -17.15 -22.97 -14.38
C ARG A 42 -17.80 -24.11 -15.16
N HIS A 43 -18.83 -23.86 -15.95
CA HIS A 43 -19.64 -24.94 -16.55
C HIS A 43 -19.86 -24.83 -18.07
N GLN A 44 -19.29 -23.84 -18.78
CA GLN A 44 -19.54 -23.65 -20.23
C GLN A 44 -18.39 -23.96 -21.18
N GLY A 45 -17.16 -24.25 -20.72
CA GLY A 45 -16.05 -24.63 -21.61
C GLY A 45 -14.71 -24.85 -20.92
N ASP A 46 -13.74 -25.39 -21.67
CA ASP A 46 -12.34 -25.52 -21.23
C ASP A 46 -11.66 -24.14 -21.21
N GLY A 47 -10.87 -23.87 -20.17
CA GLY A 47 -10.11 -22.62 -20.04
C GLY A 47 -10.90 -21.40 -19.56
N MET A 48 -12.14 -21.60 -19.12
CA MET A 48 -12.95 -20.57 -18.47
C MET A 48 -12.83 -20.71 -16.94
N TRP A 49 -12.98 -19.59 -16.23
CA TRP A 49 -13.09 -19.60 -14.79
C TRP A 49 -14.15 -18.59 -14.32
N GLY A 50 -14.77 -18.89 -13.18
CA GLY A 50 -15.61 -17.94 -12.46
C GLY A 50 -15.46 -18.11 -10.96
N ARG A 51 -15.80 -17.06 -10.22
CA ARG A 51 -15.91 -17.06 -8.76
C ARG A 51 -16.93 -16.03 -8.34
N TYR A 52 -17.62 -16.29 -7.24
CA TYR A 52 -18.28 -15.25 -6.48
C TYR A 52 -17.97 -15.39 -4.99
N ASP A 53 -18.05 -14.28 -4.28
CA ASP A 53 -18.00 -14.23 -2.82
C ASP A 53 -19.11 -13.29 -2.29
N HIS A 54 -19.76 -13.68 -1.18
CA HIS A 54 -20.67 -12.80 -0.45
C HIS A 54 -19.91 -11.83 0.43
N ASN A 55 -20.34 -10.57 0.44
CA ASN A 55 -19.88 -9.59 1.41
C ASN A 55 -20.87 -9.58 2.59
N ARG A 56 -20.49 -10.26 3.68
CA ARG A 56 -21.36 -10.48 4.85
C ARG A 56 -21.74 -9.21 5.58
N GLU A 57 -20.89 -8.18 5.56
CA GLU A 57 -21.10 -6.93 6.28
C GLU A 57 -22.15 -6.06 5.59
N SER A 58 -22.08 -5.98 4.25
CA SER A 58 -23.00 -5.16 3.45
C SER A 58 -24.24 -5.90 2.94
N GLY A 59 -24.28 -7.23 3.08
CA GLY A 59 -25.31 -8.07 2.43
C GLY A 59 -25.21 -8.11 0.90
N GLY A 60 -24.15 -7.53 0.32
CA GLY A 60 -23.88 -7.55 -1.11
C GLY A 60 -23.06 -8.77 -1.54
N TRP A 61 -22.62 -8.76 -2.79
CA TRP A 61 -21.73 -9.79 -3.34
C TRP A 61 -20.85 -9.20 -4.45
N HIS A 62 -19.81 -9.93 -4.80
CA HIS A 62 -19.01 -9.66 -6.00
C HIS A 62 -18.72 -10.99 -6.70
N ALA A 63 -18.64 -10.93 -8.03
CA ALA A 63 -18.41 -12.09 -8.87
C ALA A 63 -17.58 -11.70 -10.09
N PHE A 64 -16.92 -12.67 -10.68
CA PHE A 64 -16.40 -12.55 -12.03
C PHE A 64 -16.57 -13.84 -12.81
N THR A 65 -16.53 -13.69 -14.13
CA THR A 65 -16.64 -14.81 -15.07
C THR A 65 -15.91 -14.50 -16.36
N THR A 66 -15.22 -15.49 -16.94
CA THR A 66 -14.72 -15.41 -18.31
C THR A 66 -15.89 -15.22 -19.28
N ASP A 67 -15.75 -14.33 -20.25
CA ASP A 67 -16.79 -14.11 -21.25
C ASP A 67 -16.94 -15.34 -22.16
N PRO A 68 -18.15 -15.91 -22.32
CA PRO A 68 -18.36 -17.15 -23.08
C PRO A 68 -18.27 -16.96 -24.60
N LEU A 69 -18.23 -15.72 -25.11
CA LEU A 69 -18.16 -15.41 -26.53
C LEU A 69 -16.74 -14.95 -26.93
N ASN A 70 -15.96 -14.42 -26.00
CA ASN A 70 -14.58 -14.02 -26.16
C ASN A 70 -13.76 -14.30 -24.89
N HIS A 71 -13.12 -15.47 -24.82
CA HIS A 71 -12.41 -15.93 -23.62
C HIS A 71 -11.15 -15.12 -23.26
N THR A 72 -10.75 -14.14 -24.08
CA THR A 72 -9.67 -13.21 -23.72
C THR A 72 -10.16 -12.11 -22.76
N LEU A 73 -11.47 -11.99 -22.61
CA LEU A 73 -12.14 -11.00 -21.79
C LEU A 73 -12.92 -11.68 -20.67
N GLY A 74 -13.18 -10.92 -19.61
CA GLY A 74 -14.03 -11.35 -18.51
C GLY A 74 -14.86 -10.20 -17.96
N TRP A 75 -15.96 -10.57 -17.30
CA TRP A 75 -16.87 -9.65 -16.66
C TRP A 75 -16.67 -9.68 -15.15
N SER A 76 -16.51 -8.50 -14.55
CA SER A 76 -16.45 -8.32 -13.11
C SER A 76 -17.69 -7.55 -12.65
N VAL A 77 -18.39 -8.11 -11.66
CA VAL A 77 -19.67 -7.60 -11.15
C VAL A 77 -19.58 -7.39 -9.65
N ARG A 78 -19.91 -6.19 -9.19
CA ARG A 78 -20.08 -5.86 -7.77
C ARG A 78 -21.52 -5.44 -7.54
N TYR A 79 -22.21 -6.07 -6.60
CA TYR A 79 -23.57 -5.70 -6.20
C TYR A 79 -23.63 -5.30 -4.73
N HIS A 80 -24.34 -4.20 -4.45
CA HIS A 80 -24.69 -3.74 -3.12
C HIS A 80 -26.19 -3.46 -3.04
N PRO A 81 -26.91 -3.92 -2.00
CA PRO A 81 -28.36 -3.79 -1.92
C PRO A 81 -28.83 -2.32 -1.96
N GLU A 82 -28.10 -1.41 -1.30
CA GLU A 82 -28.48 0.01 -1.26
C GLU A 82 -27.94 0.83 -2.43
N HIS A 83 -26.83 0.41 -3.05
CA HIS A 83 -26.10 1.23 -4.02
C HIS A 83 -26.21 0.73 -5.46
N GLY A 84 -26.63 -0.51 -5.67
CA GLY A 84 -26.81 -1.09 -7.01
C GLY A 84 -25.61 -1.92 -7.45
N ARG A 85 -25.44 -2.05 -8.76
CA ARG A 85 -24.41 -2.88 -9.39
C ARG A 85 -23.42 -2.10 -10.24
N THR A 86 -22.15 -2.45 -10.09
CA THR A 86 -21.07 -2.10 -11.00
C THR A 86 -20.78 -3.29 -11.90
N VAL A 87 -20.79 -3.10 -13.23
CA VAL A 87 -20.50 -4.15 -14.22
C VAL A 87 -19.39 -3.64 -15.14
N LEU A 88 -18.25 -4.33 -15.14
CA LEU A 88 -17.06 -3.92 -15.88
C LEU A 88 -16.55 -5.07 -16.75
N LEU A 89 -16.17 -4.73 -17.99
CA LEU A 89 -15.46 -5.62 -18.89
C LEU A 89 -13.96 -5.45 -18.68
N MET A 90 -13.23 -6.55 -18.63
CA MET A 90 -11.80 -6.59 -18.29
C MET A 90 -11.06 -7.60 -19.18
N ARG A 91 -9.72 -7.57 -19.17
CA ARG A 91 -8.97 -8.72 -19.64
C ARG A 91 -9.23 -9.87 -18.68
N ASP A 92 -9.41 -11.09 -19.19
CA ASP A 92 -9.78 -12.24 -18.37
C ASP A 92 -8.79 -12.45 -17.20
N GLN A 93 -7.49 -12.34 -17.49
CA GLN A 93 -6.41 -12.44 -16.50
C GLN A 93 -6.47 -11.41 -15.34
N ASP A 94 -7.14 -10.27 -15.53
CA ASP A 94 -7.18 -9.19 -14.53
C ASP A 94 -8.44 -9.28 -13.63
N THR A 95 -9.41 -10.13 -13.99
CA THR A 95 -10.69 -10.26 -13.27
C THR A 95 -10.52 -10.74 -11.82
N SER A 96 -9.58 -11.66 -11.58
CA SER A 96 -9.28 -12.15 -10.23
C SER A 96 -8.67 -11.06 -9.35
N ASP A 97 -7.81 -10.20 -9.90
CA ASP A 97 -7.19 -9.11 -9.14
C ASP A 97 -8.25 -8.08 -8.72
N LEU A 98 -9.18 -7.70 -9.61
CA LEU A 98 -10.29 -6.82 -9.21
C LEU A 98 -11.23 -7.48 -8.20
N HIS A 99 -11.50 -8.78 -8.35
CA HIS A 99 -12.30 -9.53 -7.38
C HIS A 99 -11.67 -9.48 -5.98
N SER A 100 -10.34 -9.62 -5.87
CA SER A 100 -9.64 -9.44 -4.59
C SER A 100 -9.76 -8.01 -4.05
N GLN A 101 -9.69 -6.98 -4.90
CA GLN A 101 -9.87 -5.58 -4.47
C GLN A 101 -11.28 -5.26 -3.95
N TRP A 102 -12.32 -5.96 -4.43
CA TRP A 102 -13.70 -5.83 -3.97
C TRP A 102 -14.07 -6.67 -2.75
N SER A 103 -13.11 -7.43 -2.19
CA SER A 103 -13.34 -8.23 -0.98
C SER A 103 -13.67 -7.39 0.26
N GLY A 104 -13.27 -6.11 0.28
CA GLY A 104 -13.51 -5.17 1.38
C GLY A 104 -14.79 -4.33 1.22
N SER A 105 -14.78 -3.14 1.83
CA SER A 105 -15.88 -2.18 1.82
C SER A 105 -15.96 -1.35 0.53
N GLN A 106 -15.00 -1.50 -0.39
CA GLN A 106 -14.95 -0.76 -1.64
C GLN A 106 -16.13 -1.15 -2.53
N LEU A 107 -16.91 -0.15 -2.97
CA LEU A 107 -18.01 -0.36 -3.93
C LEU A 107 -17.57 -0.07 -5.37
N LEU A 108 -16.74 0.95 -5.56
CA LEU A 108 -16.23 1.37 -6.86
C LEU A 108 -14.94 2.18 -6.70
N PHE A 109 -14.20 2.29 -7.81
CA PHE A 109 -12.96 3.04 -7.92
C PHE A 109 -13.06 4.11 -9.02
N ARG A 110 -12.47 5.29 -8.82
CA ARG A 110 -12.39 6.43 -9.76
C ARG A 110 -11.02 7.10 -9.68
N ALA A 111 -10.74 8.00 -10.64
CA ALA A 111 -9.57 8.89 -10.63
C ALA A 111 -8.24 8.23 -10.20
N GLY A 112 -7.85 7.11 -10.79
CA GLY A 112 -6.59 6.44 -10.45
C GLY A 112 -6.57 5.77 -9.07
N GLY A 113 -7.69 5.19 -8.64
CA GLY A 113 -7.76 4.33 -7.45
C GLY A 113 -8.41 4.96 -6.21
N TYR A 114 -8.95 6.17 -6.33
CA TYR A 114 -9.88 6.69 -5.33
C TYR A 114 -11.07 5.76 -5.22
N TRP A 115 -11.56 5.51 -4.02
CA TRP A 115 -12.63 4.55 -3.83
C TRP A 115 -13.70 5.04 -2.87
N TRP A 116 -14.91 4.53 -3.07
CA TRP A 116 -16.10 4.93 -2.34
C TRP A 116 -16.69 3.72 -1.61
N ASP A 117 -17.06 3.90 -0.34
CA ASP A 117 -17.70 2.87 0.49
C ASP A 117 -19.23 2.94 0.53
N GLY A 118 -19.84 3.88 -0.22
CA GLY A 118 -21.27 4.17 -0.16
C GLY A 118 -21.60 5.47 0.58
N THR A 119 -20.66 5.99 1.36
CA THR A 119 -20.81 7.24 2.13
C THR A 119 -19.63 8.18 1.94
N THR A 120 -18.40 7.68 2.00
CA THR A 120 -17.16 8.44 2.05
C THR A 120 -16.23 8.06 0.91
N TRP A 121 -15.54 9.05 0.35
CA TRP A 121 -14.45 8.84 -0.60
C TRP A 121 -13.11 8.77 0.11
N TYR A 122 -12.30 7.81 -0.28
CA TYR A 122 -10.95 7.59 0.21
C TYR A 122 -9.96 7.66 -0.95
N ARG A 123 -8.73 8.02 -0.60
CA ARG A 123 -7.59 7.98 -1.51
C ARG A 123 -7.19 6.53 -1.82
N PRO A 124 -6.41 6.31 -2.89
CA PRO A 124 -5.77 5.03 -3.14
C PRO A 124 -4.98 4.57 -1.89
N GLY A 125 -5.12 3.30 -1.51
CA GLY A 125 -4.37 2.73 -0.40
C GLY A 125 -2.88 2.69 -0.73
N GLN A 126 -2.06 3.40 0.05
CA GLN A 126 -0.60 3.48 -0.14
C GLN A 126 0.15 3.18 1.17
N VAL A 127 -0.31 3.74 2.28
CA VAL A 127 0.35 3.60 3.57
C VAL A 127 -0.20 2.39 4.30
N TRP A 128 0.67 1.42 4.62
CA TRP A 128 0.31 0.21 5.35
C TRP A 128 0.14 0.48 6.85
N ASP A 129 -0.98 0.05 7.43
CA ASP A 129 -1.19 0.01 8.87
C ASP A 129 -0.93 -1.42 9.39
N PRO A 130 0.15 -1.64 10.16
CA PRO A 130 0.46 -2.96 10.70
C PRO A 130 -0.58 -3.46 11.72
N VAL A 131 -1.35 -2.57 12.35
CA VAL A 131 -2.37 -2.95 13.34
C VAL A 131 -3.61 -3.48 12.65
N ALA A 132 -4.12 -2.76 11.64
CA ALA A 132 -5.27 -3.19 10.85
C ALA A 132 -4.93 -4.33 9.87
N GLN A 133 -3.64 -4.53 9.55
CA GLN A 133 -3.18 -5.37 8.44
C GLN A 133 -3.86 -5.00 7.12
N ASP A 134 -4.03 -3.71 6.90
CA ASP A 134 -4.60 -3.14 5.69
C ASP A 134 -3.95 -1.77 5.44
N HIS A 135 -4.19 -1.19 4.26
CA HIS A 135 -3.80 0.18 4.01
C HIS A 135 -4.69 1.15 4.81
N GLU A 136 -4.07 2.21 5.31
CA GLU A 136 -4.77 3.28 6.00
C GLU A 136 -5.86 3.88 5.11
N ARG A 137 -7.08 3.98 5.66
CA ARG A 137 -8.24 4.53 4.96
C ARG A 137 -8.24 6.06 5.02
N ARG A 138 -7.34 6.69 4.27
CA ARG A 138 -7.22 8.16 4.22
C ARG A 138 -8.36 8.77 3.38
N LYS A 139 -9.19 9.60 4.01
CA LYS A 139 -10.31 10.27 3.34
C LYS A 139 -9.82 11.29 2.31
N SER A 140 -10.53 11.37 1.18
CA SER A 140 -10.36 12.49 0.25
C SER A 140 -11.00 13.75 0.81
N ARG A 141 -10.25 14.84 0.89
CA ARG A 141 -10.71 16.08 1.53
C ARG A 141 -11.81 16.76 0.71
N ALA A 142 -12.91 17.13 1.35
CA ALA A 142 -14.02 17.84 0.72
C ALA A 142 -14.50 17.19 -0.60
N ALA A 143 -14.43 15.86 -0.67
CA ALA A 143 -14.87 15.12 -1.84
C ALA A 143 -16.39 15.18 -2.00
N ALA A 144 -16.83 15.39 -3.23
CA ALA A 144 -18.22 15.31 -3.65
C ALA A 144 -18.35 14.22 -4.72
N THR A 145 -19.40 13.42 -4.60
CA THR A 145 -19.76 12.44 -5.63
C THR A 145 -20.35 13.15 -6.83
N VAL A 146 -19.84 12.86 -8.02
CA VAL A 146 -20.41 13.31 -9.30
C VAL A 146 -21.29 12.19 -9.82
N SER A 147 -22.59 12.48 -9.96
CA SER A 147 -23.58 11.52 -10.46
C SER A 147 -23.73 11.58 -11.98
N ALA A 148 -24.44 10.61 -12.56
CA ALA A 148 -24.80 10.66 -13.97
C ALA A 148 -25.68 11.87 -14.28
N ALA A 149 -26.58 12.25 -13.38
CA ALA A 149 -27.40 13.45 -13.53
C ALA A 149 -26.56 14.74 -13.62
N ASP A 150 -25.44 14.82 -12.88
CA ASP A 150 -24.55 15.98 -12.91
C ASP A 150 -23.74 16.08 -14.22
N MET A 151 -23.41 14.95 -14.84
CA MET A 151 -22.62 14.89 -16.07
C MET A 151 -23.45 15.02 -17.35
N LEU A 152 -24.74 14.73 -17.31
CA LEU A 152 -25.62 14.81 -18.46
C LEU A 152 -25.92 16.27 -18.81
N ASP A 153 -25.19 16.80 -19.80
CA ASP A 153 -25.48 18.08 -20.43
C ASP A 153 -26.63 17.92 -21.47
N ARG A 154 -27.47 18.95 -21.61
CA ARG A 154 -28.51 19.04 -22.65
C ARG A 154 -27.96 19.00 -24.08
N ARG A 155 -26.64 19.16 -24.24
CA ARG A 155 -25.95 19.08 -25.54
C ARG A 155 -25.57 17.66 -25.95
N ALA A 156 -25.61 16.70 -25.03
CA ALA A 156 -25.34 15.31 -25.34
C ALA A 156 -26.48 14.72 -26.19
N ASP A 157 -26.13 14.03 -27.26
CA ASP A 157 -27.09 13.44 -28.20
C ASP A 157 -26.95 11.90 -28.23
N PRO A 158 -27.90 11.15 -27.65
CA PRO A 158 -27.83 9.69 -27.60
C PRO A 158 -27.85 9.05 -28.99
N ALA A 159 -28.34 9.73 -30.03
CA ALA A 159 -28.36 9.21 -31.40
C ALA A 159 -26.97 9.18 -32.06
N ARG A 160 -25.98 9.87 -31.48
CA ARG A 160 -24.58 9.90 -31.95
C ARG A 160 -23.70 8.85 -31.28
N ALA A 161 -24.26 8.02 -30.41
CA ALA A 161 -23.55 6.99 -29.68
C ALA A 161 -24.03 5.58 -30.03
N SER A 162 -23.26 4.59 -29.61
CA SER A 162 -23.60 3.17 -29.75
C SER A 162 -23.10 2.35 -28.57
N ILE A 163 -23.80 1.25 -28.28
CA ILE A 163 -23.33 0.20 -27.37
C ILE A 163 -22.65 -0.88 -28.22
N GLY A 164 -21.41 -1.22 -27.87
CA GLY A 164 -20.61 -2.22 -28.57
C GLY A 164 -21.04 -3.66 -28.24
N LYS A 165 -20.54 -4.62 -29.01
CA LYS A 165 -20.69 -6.06 -28.75
C LYS A 165 -19.37 -6.63 -28.26
N VAL A 166 -19.41 -7.54 -27.29
CA VAL A 166 -18.20 -8.17 -26.72
C VAL A 166 -17.39 -8.94 -27.77
N THR A 167 -18.07 -9.55 -28.77
CA THR A 167 -17.43 -10.32 -29.84
C THR A 167 -16.62 -9.49 -30.82
N THR A 168 -16.91 -8.19 -30.92
CA THR A 168 -16.20 -7.25 -31.80
C THR A 168 -15.44 -6.18 -31.01
N PHE A 169 -15.34 -6.34 -29.70
CA PHE A 169 -14.65 -5.40 -28.84
C PHE A 169 -13.14 -5.59 -28.99
N ASP A 170 -12.44 -4.50 -29.33
CA ASP A 170 -10.99 -4.45 -29.41
C ASP A 170 -10.46 -3.49 -28.33
N PRO A 171 -9.73 -3.99 -27.31
CA PRO A 171 -9.22 -3.17 -26.21
C PRO A 171 -8.14 -2.17 -26.64
N GLU A 172 -7.57 -2.31 -27.84
CA GLU A 172 -6.51 -1.41 -28.34
C GLU A 172 -7.10 -0.18 -29.07
N VAL A 173 -8.42 -0.17 -29.33
CA VAL A 173 -9.11 0.97 -29.92
C VAL A 173 -9.26 2.10 -28.88
N PRO A 174 -8.92 3.35 -29.21
CA PRO A 174 -9.09 4.48 -28.29
C PRO A 174 -10.52 4.62 -27.78
N ALA A 175 -10.63 5.04 -26.52
CA ALA A 175 -11.89 5.44 -25.89
C ALA A 175 -12.68 6.47 -26.74
N PRO A 176 -14.02 6.47 -26.66
CA PRO A 176 -14.83 7.40 -27.43
C PRO A 176 -14.60 8.85 -27.02
N GLU A 177 -14.24 9.72 -27.97
CA GLU A 177 -14.08 11.15 -27.72
C GLU A 177 -15.40 11.84 -27.32
N ASN A 178 -16.54 11.34 -27.82
CA ASN A 178 -17.88 11.82 -27.53
C ASN A 178 -18.55 11.05 -26.38
N TRP A 179 -17.79 10.71 -25.33
CA TRP A 179 -18.29 9.97 -24.17
C TRP A 179 -19.61 10.52 -23.57
N PRO A 180 -19.89 11.84 -23.53
CA PRO A 180 -21.19 12.35 -23.08
C PRO A 180 -22.39 11.83 -23.88
N ASP A 181 -22.26 11.65 -25.20
CA ASP A 181 -23.32 11.07 -26.04
C ASP A 181 -23.58 9.60 -25.66
N HIS A 182 -22.51 8.86 -25.34
CA HIS A 182 -22.60 7.48 -24.88
C HIS A 182 -23.23 7.36 -23.49
N LEU A 183 -22.89 8.26 -22.57
CA LEU A 183 -23.55 8.36 -21.27
C LEU A 183 -25.04 8.68 -21.43
N ALA A 184 -25.41 9.57 -22.34
CA ALA A 184 -26.81 9.90 -22.63
C ALA A 184 -27.58 8.70 -23.20
N LEU A 185 -26.97 7.93 -24.10
CA LEU A 185 -27.57 6.69 -24.62
C LEU A 185 -27.75 5.64 -23.53
N TRP A 186 -26.73 5.44 -22.68
CA TRP A 186 -26.83 4.57 -21.51
C TRP A 186 -27.95 5.03 -20.58
N ALA A 187 -28.01 6.32 -20.24
CA ALA A 187 -29.00 6.87 -19.32
C ALA A 187 -30.44 6.66 -19.84
N ALA A 188 -30.66 6.88 -21.14
CA ALA A 188 -31.97 6.64 -21.76
C ALA A 188 -32.40 5.17 -21.64
N ARG A 189 -31.51 4.23 -21.97
CA ARG A 189 -31.80 2.79 -21.87
C ARG A 189 -31.89 2.30 -20.43
N HIS A 190 -31.07 2.85 -19.53
CA HIS A 190 -31.07 2.50 -18.13
C HIS A 190 -32.42 2.82 -17.52
N GLN A 191 -32.97 4.02 -17.77
CA GLN A 191 -34.28 4.43 -17.25
C GLN A 191 -35.48 3.66 -17.83
N GLU A 192 -35.30 2.90 -18.92
CA GLU A 192 -36.34 1.99 -19.44
C GLU A 192 -36.49 0.71 -18.63
N GLN A 193 -35.51 0.38 -17.76
CA GLN A 193 -35.55 -0.83 -16.93
C GLN A 193 -36.45 -0.63 -15.71
N GLU A 194 -37.28 -1.63 -15.38
CA GLU A 194 -38.25 -1.56 -14.26
C GLU A 194 -37.58 -1.35 -12.89
N THR A 195 -36.35 -1.84 -12.71
CA THR A 195 -35.58 -1.75 -11.48
C THR A 195 -34.46 -0.70 -11.55
N SER A 196 -34.53 0.21 -12.52
CA SER A 196 -33.50 1.23 -12.75
C SER A 196 -33.33 2.19 -11.57
N ARG A 197 -32.09 2.59 -11.33
CA ARG A 197 -31.79 3.55 -10.28
C ARG A 197 -31.98 4.98 -10.80
N PRO A 198 -32.42 5.92 -9.94
CA PRO A 198 -32.40 7.34 -10.29
C PRO A 198 -30.99 7.79 -10.68
N LEU A 199 -30.87 8.61 -11.73
CA LEU A 199 -29.57 9.04 -12.27
C LEU A 199 -28.71 9.84 -11.27
N ASP A 200 -29.33 10.51 -10.29
CA ASP A 200 -28.65 11.19 -9.18
C ASP A 200 -28.03 10.22 -8.16
N LYS A 201 -28.38 8.93 -8.24
CA LYS A 201 -27.80 7.84 -7.44
C LYS A 201 -26.80 6.99 -8.23
N CYS A 202 -26.63 7.26 -9.52
CA CYS A 202 -25.66 6.59 -10.38
C CYS A 202 -24.32 7.31 -10.29
N VAL A 203 -23.37 6.76 -9.53
CA VAL A 203 -22.06 7.39 -9.32
C VAL A 203 -21.19 7.26 -10.56
N VAL A 204 -20.74 8.40 -11.09
CA VAL A 204 -19.88 8.46 -12.27
C VAL A 204 -18.47 8.88 -11.91
N ASP A 205 -18.27 9.89 -11.08
CA ASP A 205 -16.92 10.34 -10.76
C ASP A 205 -16.83 10.97 -9.35
N ILE A 206 -15.67 11.48 -9.01
CA ILE A 206 -15.37 12.24 -7.81
C ILE A 206 -14.90 13.65 -8.18
N SER A 207 -15.41 14.64 -7.45
CA SER A 207 -14.86 16.01 -7.45
C SER A 207 -14.21 16.27 -6.10
N SER A 208 -12.96 16.69 -6.10
CA SER A 208 -12.21 17.00 -4.88
C SER A 208 -11.18 18.08 -5.16
N PRO A 209 -10.92 19.03 -4.22
CA PRO A 209 -9.88 20.04 -4.38
C PRO A 209 -8.50 19.46 -4.71
N GLU A 210 -8.17 18.26 -4.20
CA GLU A 210 -6.89 17.60 -4.46
C GLU A 210 -6.77 17.01 -5.88
N LEU A 211 -7.89 16.87 -6.60
CA LEU A 211 -7.95 16.42 -8.00
C LEU A 211 -8.00 17.57 -9.01
N THR A 212 -7.96 18.83 -8.54
CA THR A 212 -7.93 19.99 -9.43
C THR A 212 -6.60 20.08 -10.17
N GLY A 213 -6.62 20.49 -11.44
CA GLY A 213 -5.42 20.56 -12.28
C GLY A 213 -4.26 21.37 -11.68
N ALA A 214 -4.54 22.34 -10.80
CA ALA A 214 -3.51 23.12 -10.10
C ALA A 214 -2.77 22.35 -8.99
N GLN A 215 -3.34 21.24 -8.51
CA GLN A 215 -2.77 20.35 -7.49
C GLN A 215 -2.18 19.07 -8.07
N LEU A 216 -2.26 18.90 -9.39
CA LEU A 216 -1.72 17.76 -10.09
C LEU A 216 -0.22 17.95 -10.38
N LEU A 217 0.56 16.91 -10.06
CA LEU A 217 2.00 16.86 -10.19
C LEU A 217 2.37 15.99 -11.39
N GLY A 218 3.33 16.46 -12.19
CA GLY A 218 3.91 15.63 -13.25
C GLY A 218 5.00 14.70 -12.73
N ILE A 219 5.54 13.87 -13.62
CA ILE A 219 6.67 12.97 -13.33
C ILE A 219 7.86 13.68 -12.63
N PRO A 220 8.32 14.88 -13.06
CA PRO A 220 9.46 15.53 -12.41
C PRO A 220 9.18 15.84 -10.94
N ASP A 221 8.03 16.46 -10.65
CA ASP A 221 7.67 16.89 -9.29
C ASP A 221 7.41 15.68 -8.37
N MET A 222 6.73 14.64 -8.89
CA MET A 222 6.51 13.40 -8.14
C MET A 222 7.84 12.69 -7.82
N ALA A 223 8.77 12.63 -8.78
CA ALA A 223 10.06 12.01 -8.56
C ALA A 223 10.90 12.78 -7.52
N GLU A 224 10.88 14.11 -7.57
CA GLU A 224 11.53 14.97 -6.58
C GLU A 224 10.99 14.73 -5.18
N LEU A 225 9.66 14.69 -5.02
CA LEU A 225 9.03 14.36 -3.73
C LEU A 225 9.44 12.98 -3.20
N GLY A 226 9.57 11.99 -4.10
CA GLY A 226 10.01 10.63 -3.78
C GLY A 226 11.51 10.49 -3.51
N GLY A 227 12.30 11.56 -3.64
CA GLY A 227 13.76 11.51 -3.50
C GLY A 227 14.45 10.67 -4.56
N ILE A 228 13.87 10.57 -5.76
CA ILE A 228 14.40 9.77 -6.88
C ILE A 228 14.49 10.59 -8.16
N THR A 229 15.18 10.05 -9.16
CA THR A 229 15.22 10.68 -10.48
C THR A 229 13.95 10.40 -11.27
N ALA A 230 13.56 11.32 -12.17
CA ALA A 230 12.44 11.10 -13.09
C ALA A 230 12.64 9.86 -13.99
N SER A 231 13.88 9.48 -14.32
CA SER A 231 14.20 8.23 -15.02
C SER A 231 13.89 6.99 -14.17
N THR A 232 14.18 7.05 -12.86
CA THR A 232 13.86 5.97 -11.93
C THR A 232 12.34 5.79 -11.80
N LEU A 233 11.60 6.89 -11.65
CA LEU A 233 10.13 6.83 -11.58
C LEU A 233 9.52 6.23 -12.86
N ARG A 234 9.99 6.65 -14.05
CA ARG A 234 9.55 6.05 -15.32
C ARG A 234 9.88 4.56 -15.41
N ALA A 235 11.05 4.15 -14.91
CA ALA A 235 11.43 2.74 -14.89
C ALA A 235 10.50 1.93 -13.98
N TYR A 236 10.08 2.48 -12.82
CA TYR A 236 9.09 1.85 -11.95
C TYR A 236 7.74 1.70 -12.63
N ILE A 237 7.24 2.77 -13.27
CA ILE A 237 5.98 2.75 -14.02
C ILE A 237 6.04 1.71 -15.15
N SER A 238 7.10 1.72 -15.97
CA SER A 238 7.25 0.78 -17.10
C SER A 238 7.33 -0.69 -16.70
N ARG A 239 7.77 -0.96 -15.47
CA ARG A 239 7.87 -2.32 -14.92
C ARG A 239 6.60 -2.76 -14.22
N GLY A 240 5.57 -1.91 -14.17
CA GLY A 240 4.35 -2.17 -13.42
C GLY A 240 4.61 -2.32 -11.93
N ASN A 241 5.58 -1.56 -11.37
CA ASN A 241 5.82 -1.60 -9.93
C ASN A 241 4.56 -1.15 -9.19
N SER A 242 3.94 -2.07 -8.46
CA SER A 242 2.68 -1.84 -7.75
C SER A 242 2.77 -0.81 -6.63
N GLU A 243 3.99 -0.47 -6.19
CA GLU A 243 4.20 0.57 -5.17
C GLU A 243 3.93 1.99 -5.69
N VAL A 244 4.00 2.23 -7.01
CA VAL A 244 3.70 3.57 -7.55
C VAL A 244 2.19 3.68 -7.77
N PRO A 245 1.49 4.69 -7.22
CA PRO A 245 0.04 4.83 -7.42
C PRO A 245 -0.31 5.11 -8.88
N GLN A 246 -1.54 4.78 -9.29
CA GLN A 246 -2.03 5.15 -10.62
C GLN A 246 -2.15 6.67 -10.75
N PRO A 247 -1.92 7.22 -11.96
CA PRO A 247 -2.18 8.64 -12.20
C PRO A 247 -3.67 8.95 -12.07
N GLN A 248 -3.98 10.12 -11.51
CA GLN A 248 -5.34 10.64 -11.38
C GLN A 248 -5.85 11.22 -12.70
N ALA A 249 -4.93 11.65 -13.57
CA ALA A 249 -5.26 12.15 -14.90
C ALA A 249 -4.10 11.93 -15.88
N THR A 250 -4.42 11.89 -17.17
CA THR A 250 -3.45 11.93 -18.26
C THR A 250 -3.75 13.14 -19.14
N VAL A 251 -2.94 14.19 -19.04
CA VAL A 251 -3.13 15.45 -19.78
C VAL A 251 -2.11 15.55 -20.90
N GLY A 252 -2.57 15.53 -22.15
CA GLY A 252 -1.68 15.55 -23.33
C GLY A 252 -0.72 14.36 -23.37
N GLY A 253 -1.17 13.18 -22.94
CA GLY A 253 -0.37 11.95 -22.87
C GLY A 253 0.64 11.91 -21.72
N ARG A 254 0.52 12.82 -20.74
CA ARG A 254 1.40 12.87 -19.57
C ARG A 254 0.62 12.53 -18.31
N ASP A 255 1.12 11.53 -17.60
CA ASP A 255 0.59 11.10 -16.32
C ASP A 255 0.76 12.20 -15.26
N GLN A 256 -0.31 12.41 -14.51
CA GLN A 256 -0.36 13.37 -13.42
C GLN A 256 -1.00 12.76 -12.18
N TRP A 257 -0.42 13.08 -11.02
CA TRP A 257 -0.86 12.58 -9.72
C TRP A 257 -1.33 13.72 -8.83
N ALA A 258 -2.38 13.48 -8.05
CA ALA A 258 -2.74 14.43 -7.00
C ALA A 258 -1.59 14.53 -6.00
N ARG A 259 -1.22 15.76 -5.60
CA ARG A 259 -0.19 15.99 -4.57
C ARG A 259 -0.43 15.14 -3.31
N ALA A 260 -1.68 15.08 -2.87
CA ALA A 260 -2.10 14.26 -1.73
C ALA A 260 -1.73 12.76 -1.86
N VAL A 261 -1.93 12.18 -3.05
CA VAL A 261 -1.59 10.77 -3.33
C VAL A 261 -0.08 10.59 -3.43
N ALA A 262 0.62 11.58 -3.99
CA ALA A 262 2.08 11.59 -4.01
C ALA A 262 2.68 11.65 -2.59
N ASP A 263 2.12 12.47 -1.70
CA ASP A 263 2.54 12.54 -0.29
C ASP A 263 2.29 11.21 0.44
N ASP A 264 1.15 10.55 0.19
CA ASP A 264 0.85 9.22 0.75
C ASP A 264 1.84 8.15 0.22
N TRP A 265 2.22 8.22 -1.05
CA TRP A 265 3.26 7.35 -1.63
C TRP A 265 4.65 7.61 -1.03
N VAL A 266 5.01 8.87 -0.81
CA VAL A 266 6.28 9.25 -0.15
C VAL A 266 6.33 8.72 1.28
N ASP A 267 5.24 8.83 2.03
CA ASP A 267 5.12 8.28 3.39
C ASP A 267 5.33 6.76 3.36
N ALA A 268 4.61 6.05 2.48
CA ALA A 268 4.79 4.60 2.30
C ALA A 268 6.25 4.22 1.97
N ARG A 269 6.90 4.99 1.09
CA ARG A 269 8.31 4.79 0.73
C ARG A 269 9.24 5.04 1.91
N GLN A 270 8.99 6.06 2.73
CA GLN A 270 9.79 6.33 3.94
C GLN A 270 9.64 5.22 4.99
N ARG A 271 8.45 4.61 5.11
CA ARG A 271 8.20 3.46 6.00
C ARG A 271 8.64 2.11 5.42
N SER A 272 9.06 2.05 4.16
CA SER A 272 9.58 0.84 3.54
C SER A 272 10.93 0.43 4.14
N TYR A 273 11.35 -0.83 3.90
CA TYR A 273 12.67 -1.35 4.30
C TYR A 273 13.81 -0.40 3.90
N HIS A 274 13.81 0.09 2.65
CA HIS A 274 14.81 1.02 2.16
C HIS A 274 14.70 2.41 2.78
N GLY A 275 13.49 2.89 3.07
CA GLY A 275 13.26 4.18 3.72
C GLY A 275 13.77 4.20 5.16
N VAL A 276 13.49 3.13 5.91
CA VAL A 276 13.98 2.94 7.28
C VAL A 276 15.52 2.86 7.29
N GLN A 277 16.10 2.09 6.38
CA GLN A 277 17.56 2.01 6.24
C GLN A 277 18.18 3.38 5.91
N ALA A 278 17.60 4.12 4.98
CA ALA A 278 18.10 5.45 4.59
C ALA A 278 18.00 6.47 5.75
N ALA A 279 16.91 6.45 6.51
CA ALA A 279 16.74 7.31 7.68
C ALA A 279 17.79 7.01 8.75
N MET A 280 18.03 5.72 9.03
CA MET A 280 18.94 5.28 10.09
C MET A 280 20.41 5.33 9.70
N SER A 281 20.73 5.39 8.41
CA SER A 281 22.11 5.52 7.92
C SER A 281 22.53 6.96 7.61
N SER A 282 21.60 7.91 7.76
CA SER A 282 21.84 9.31 7.41
C SER A 282 23.03 9.88 8.19
N GLY A 283 23.94 10.54 7.48
CA GLY A 283 25.15 11.14 8.06
C GLY A 283 26.34 10.19 8.22
N ASN A 284 26.19 8.88 7.98
CA ASN A 284 27.33 7.96 7.93
C ASN A 284 27.95 7.94 6.52
N ARG A 285 29.28 8.12 6.42
CA ARG A 285 30.01 8.12 5.14
C ARG A 285 29.82 6.85 4.29
N ASP A 286 29.55 5.72 4.96
CA ASP A 286 29.44 4.40 4.34
C ASP A 286 27.98 3.93 4.26
N ASN A 287 27.00 4.82 4.54
CA ASN A 287 25.57 4.51 4.62
C ASN A 287 25.24 3.32 5.54
N LEU A 288 26.00 3.17 6.63
CA LEU A 288 25.75 2.16 7.67
C LEU A 288 24.75 2.69 8.70
N SER A 289 23.91 1.79 9.22
CA SER A 289 23.10 2.05 10.43
C SER A 289 24.00 2.38 11.63
N PRO A 290 23.46 2.95 12.73
CA PRO A 290 24.30 3.35 13.86
C PRO A 290 25.05 2.16 14.47
N GLY A 291 24.40 1.00 14.56
CA GLY A 291 25.02 -0.24 15.02
C GLY A 291 26.03 -0.81 14.02
N GLY A 292 25.75 -0.72 12.71
CA GLY A 292 26.71 -1.10 11.68
C GLY A 292 27.99 -0.24 11.72
N ALA A 293 27.84 1.06 11.99
CA ALA A 293 28.95 1.98 12.19
C ALA A 293 29.78 1.63 13.44
N GLU A 294 29.11 1.32 14.57
CA GLU A 294 29.78 0.85 15.78
C GLU A 294 30.57 -0.45 15.54
N VAL A 295 29.99 -1.40 14.81
CA VAL A 295 30.67 -2.66 14.43
C VAL A 295 31.89 -2.37 13.55
N ARG A 296 31.74 -1.53 12.53
CA ARG A 296 32.86 -1.11 11.67
C ARG A 296 33.99 -0.49 12.51
N ASP A 297 33.67 0.48 13.35
CA ASP A 297 34.70 1.21 14.11
C ASP A 297 35.41 0.29 15.10
N HIS A 298 34.68 -0.61 15.76
CA HIS A 298 35.25 -1.61 16.66
C HIS A 298 36.18 -2.59 15.94
N PHE A 299 35.74 -3.18 14.82
CA PHE A 299 36.57 -4.12 14.07
C PHE A 299 37.74 -3.45 13.34
N ALA A 300 37.63 -2.17 12.98
CA ALA A 300 38.74 -1.42 12.41
C ALA A 300 39.89 -1.30 13.41
N ASP A 301 39.58 -0.97 14.67
CA ASP A 301 40.57 -0.90 15.76
C ASP A 301 41.17 -2.28 16.06
N ASP A 302 40.35 -3.34 16.10
CA ASP A 302 40.81 -4.71 16.34
C ASP A 302 41.71 -5.22 15.21
N PHE A 303 41.31 -5.02 13.95
CA PHE A 303 42.11 -5.42 12.80
C PHE A 303 43.38 -4.60 12.71
N HIS A 304 43.35 -3.30 12.98
CA HIS A 304 44.55 -2.47 13.05
C HIS A 304 45.52 -3.01 14.12
N SER A 305 45.02 -3.25 15.34
CA SER A 305 45.82 -3.79 16.45
C SER A 305 46.44 -5.16 16.09
N LEU A 306 45.66 -6.02 15.43
CA LEU A 306 46.12 -7.33 14.97
C LEU A 306 47.18 -7.24 13.88
N LEU A 307 47.01 -6.33 12.92
CA LEU A 307 47.81 -6.23 11.71
C LEU A 307 49.09 -5.40 11.90
N TRP A 308 49.04 -4.35 12.73
CA TRP A 308 50.15 -3.41 12.94
C TRP A 308 50.91 -3.63 14.25
N ASP A 309 50.20 -3.72 15.38
CA ASP A 309 50.82 -3.69 16.72
C ASP A 309 51.44 -5.04 17.10
N ARG A 310 51.12 -6.11 16.36
CA ARG A 310 51.71 -7.44 16.52
C ARG A 310 52.87 -7.67 15.54
N PRO A 311 54.14 -7.61 16.00
CA PRO A 311 55.30 -7.72 15.11
C PRO A 311 55.39 -9.08 14.40
N ASP A 312 54.87 -10.14 15.02
CA ASP A 312 54.87 -11.50 14.47
C ASP A 312 53.86 -11.70 13.34
N VAL A 313 52.73 -10.98 13.38
CA VAL A 313 51.72 -10.96 12.30
C VAL A 313 52.19 -10.02 11.20
N ARG A 314 52.60 -8.80 11.57
CA ARG A 314 53.08 -7.76 10.66
C ARG A 314 54.13 -8.28 9.66
N LYS A 315 55.13 -9.04 10.13
CA LYS A 315 56.18 -9.63 9.28
C LYS A 315 55.65 -10.55 8.17
N ARG A 316 54.46 -11.15 8.33
CA ARG A 316 53.88 -12.13 7.39
C ARG A 316 53.26 -11.49 6.15
N TRP A 317 52.89 -10.20 6.21
CA TRP A 317 52.10 -9.57 5.16
C TRP A 317 52.61 -8.17 4.72
N ILE A 318 53.58 -7.59 5.43
CA ILE A 318 54.16 -6.24 5.20
C ILE A 318 54.86 -6.02 3.85
N LEU A 319 54.91 -7.00 2.96
CA LEU A 319 55.62 -6.88 1.69
C LEU A 319 55.03 -5.80 0.77
N ARG A 320 53.72 -5.50 0.88
CA ARG A 320 53.00 -4.48 0.06
C ARG A 320 52.57 -3.22 0.83
N ALA A 321 52.06 -3.35 2.06
CA ALA A 321 51.63 -2.20 2.89
C ALA A 321 52.68 -1.93 3.99
N ARG A 322 53.60 -0.99 3.73
CA ARG A 322 54.80 -0.80 4.58
C ARG A 322 54.64 0.23 5.71
N ASN A 323 53.59 1.04 5.67
CA ASN A 323 53.34 2.11 6.64
C ASN A 323 51.99 1.90 7.35
N GLU A 324 51.84 2.53 8.50
CA GLU A 324 50.67 2.40 9.38
C GLU A 324 49.37 2.80 8.67
N ASN A 325 49.41 3.88 7.89
CA ASN A 325 48.24 4.39 7.18
C ASN A 325 47.69 3.36 6.18
N SER A 326 48.56 2.71 5.40
CA SER A 326 48.14 1.64 4.48
C SER A 326 47.60 0.41 5.22
N VAL A 327 48.05 0.15 6.45
CA VAL A 327 47.47 -0.92 7.29
C VAL A 327 46.09 -0.53 7.79
N ARG A 328 45.91 0.73 8.17
CA ARG A 328 44.63 1.28 8.59
C ARG A 328 43.60 1.23 7.48
N GLU A 329 43.97 1.57 6.24
CA GLU A 329 43.08 1.42 5.07
C GLU A 329 42.61 -0.03 4.87
N VAL A 330 43.49 -1.02 5.06
CA VAL A 330 43.12 -2.44 4.97
C VAL A 330 42.23 -2.85 6.14
N ALA A 331 42.53 -2.40 7.35
CA ALA A 331 41.71 -2.67 8.53
C ALA A 331 40.30 -2.09 8.38
N ASP A 332 40.19 -0.83 7.93
CA ASP A 332 38.92 -0.16 7.64
C ASP A 332 38.11 -0.92 6.59
N ALA A 333 38.77 -1.40 5.51
CA ALA A 333 38.10 -2.16 4.46
C ALA A 333 37.58 -3.51 4.95
N LEU A 334 38.35 -4.24 5.77
CA LEU A 334 37.92 -5.49 6.39
C LEU A 334 36.77 -5.27 7.37
N ALA A 335 36.84 -4.21 8.17
CA ALA A 335 35.80 -3.88 9.13
C ALA A 335 34.50 -3.45 8.45
N TRP A 336 34.60 -2.73 7.33
CA TRP A 336 33.45 -2.41 6.49
C TRP A 336 32.78 -3.69 5.95
N ASP A 337 33.55 -4.67 5.47
CA ASP A 337 33.03 -5.95 4.97
C ASP A 337 32.26 -6.73 6.06
N VAL A 338 32.76 -6.71 7.30
CA VAL A 338 32.06 -7.28 8.47
C VAL A 338 30.75 -6.53 8.74
N ALA A 339 30.78 -5.20 8.76
CA ALA A 339 29.61 -4.38 9.06
C ALA A 339 28.48 -4.53 8.02
N VAL A 340 28.81 -4.58 6.72
CA VAL A 340 27.80 -4.80 5.66
C VAL A 340 27.32 -6.25 5.58
N SER A 341 28.09 -7.19 6.13
CA SER A 341 27.74 -8.61 6.17
C SER A 341 27.04 -9.02 7.47
N LEU A 342 26.63 -8.07 8.32
CA LEU A 342 26.07 -8.37 9.63
C LEU A 342 24.82 -9.27 9.55
N ASP A 343 23.96 -9.07 8.55
CA ASP A 343 22.77 -9.90 8.28
C ASP A 343 23.12 -11.37 7.96
N ARG A 344 24.33 -11.64 7.45
CA ARG A 344 24.82 -13.02 7.21
C ARG A 344 25.37 -13.66 8.47
N ILE A 345 25.76 -12.85 9.45
CA ILE A 345 26.37 -13.29 10.71
C ILE A 345 25.28 -13.52 11.76
N LEU A 346 24.26 -12.65 11.78
CA LEU A 346 23.19 -12.66 12.77
C LEU A 346 21.84 -12.92 12.09
N PRO A 347 21.15 -14.04 12.43
CA PRO A 347 19.88 -14.40 11.82
C PRO A 347 18.74 -13.53 12.37
N THR A 348 18.42 -12.44 11.67
CA THR A 348 17.37 -11.49 12.07
C THR A 348 15.98 -12.11 12.07
N ASP A 349 15.76 -13.11 11.21
CA ASP A 349 14.55 -13.93 11.13
C ASP A 349 14.30 -14.78 12.39
N ILE A 350 15.37 -15.12 13.13
CA ILE A 350 15.28 -15.85 14.40
C ILE A 350 15.27 -14.88 15.59
N LEU A 351 16.06 -13.81 15.50
CA LEU A 351 16.17 -12.82 16.58
C LEU A 351 14.89 -12.01 16.75
N GLY A 352 14.28 -11.57 15.65
CA GLY A 352 13.08 -10.74 15.66
C GLY A 352 11.90 -11.35 16.42
N PRO A 353 11.47 -12.60 16.12
CA PRO A 353 10.40 -13.26 16.86
C PRO A 353 10.74 -13.48 18.33
N SER A 354 12.02 -13.71 18.66
CA SER A 354 12.47 -13.85 20.05
C SER A 354 12.33 -12.54 20.83
N ILE A 355 12.72 -11.41 20.23
CA ILE A 355 12.54 -10.07 20.83
C ILE A 355 11.04 -9.75 20.95
N GLN A 356 10.24 -10.02 19.93
CA GLN A 356 8.79 -9.87 19.97
C GLN A 356 8.18 -10.66 21.13
N GLY A 357 8.55 -11.93 21.28
CA GLY A 357 8.09 -12.78 22.37
C GLY A 357 8.47 -12.24 23.75
N ALA A 358 9.70 -11.78 23.93
CA ALA A 358 10.17 -11.19 25.18
C ALA A 358 9.42 -9.90 25.55
N VAL A 359 9.22 -9.00 24.57
CA VAL A 359 8.47 -7.75 24.76
C VAL A 359 7.01 -8.04 25.15
N LEU A 360 6.35 -8.95 24.44
CA LEU A 360 4.97 -9.32 24.74
C LEU A 360 4.84 -10.01 26.10
N ASN A 361 5.84 -10.77 26.52
CA ASN A 361 5.88 -11.36 27.86
C ASN A 361 5.97 -10.28 28.94
N ASP A 362 6.87 -9.30 28.80
CA ASP A 362 6.98 -8.18 29.74
C ASP A 362 5.67 -7.38 29.82
N PHE A 363 4.97 -7.21 28.70
CA PHE A 363 3.64 -6.57 28.68
C PHE A 363 2.59 -7.41 29.42
N ALA A 364 2.59 -8.74 29.22
CA ALA A 364 1.69 -9.64 29.93
C ALA A 364 1.92 -9.57 31.45
N ASP A 365 3.17 -9.65 31.89
CA ASP A 365 3.55 -9.51 33.30
C ASP A 365 3.08 -8.17 33.88
N ALA A 366 3.30 -7.07 33.15
CA ALA A 366 2.85 -5.74 33.56
C ALA A 366 1.32 -5.67 33.71
N ILE A 367 0.57 -6.28 32.80
CA ILE A 367 -0.90 -6.33 32.85
C ILE A 367 -1.37 -7.15 34.05
N ASP A 368 -0.77 -8.32 34.31
CA ASP A 368 -1.10 -9.17 35.44
C ASP A 368 -0.83 -8.49 36.79
N LEU A 369 0.28 -7.75 36.89
CA LEU A 369 0.61 -6.91 38.06
C LEU A 369 -0.41 -5.78 38.28
N ASN A 370 -0.86 -5.13 37.19
CA ASN A 370 -1.89 -4.09 37.26
C ASN A 370 -3.27 -4.66 37.67
N GLY A 371 -3.60 -5.86 37.20
CA GLY A 371 -4.82 -6.58 37.59
C GLY A 371 -4.85 -6.93 39.07
N LYS A 372 -3.72 -7.34 39.65
CA LYS A 372 -3.59 -7.65 41.09
C LYS A 372 -3.67 -6.40 41.98
N THR A 373 -3.34 -5.23 41.46
CA THR A 373 -3.33 -3.96 42.22
C THR A 373 -4.63 -3.15 42.07
N GLY A 374 -5.62 -3.64 41.33
CA GLY A 374 -6.92 -2.98 41.16
C GLY A 374 -6.90 -1.77 40.21
N ALA A 375 -5.85 -1.61 39.41
CA ALA A 375 -5.73 -0.55 38.41
C ALA A 375 -6.59 -0.87 37.17
N HIS A 376 -7.93 -0.83 37.31
CA HIS A 376 -8.89 -1.24 36.28
C HIS A 376 -9.24 -0.16 35.24
N ALA A 377 -8.57 1.00 35.24
CA ALA A 377 -8.77 2.00 34.19
C ALA A 377 -7.76 1.77 33.06
N ASP A 378 -8.21 1.71 31.79
CA ASP A 378 -7.35 1.56 30.61
C ASP A 378 -6.19 2.57 30.55
N ASP A 379 -6.41 3.75 31.12
CA ASP A 379 -5.43 4.82 31.18
C ASP A 379 -4.28 4.56 32.19
N LYS A 380 -4.51 3.71 33.20
CA LYS A 380 -3.56 3.41 34.28
C LYS A 380 -2.74 2.13 34.10
N ARG A 381 -2.97 1.35 33.03
CA ARG A 381 -2.09 0.22 32.73
C ARG A 381 -0.70 0.74 32.38
N HIS A 382 0.22 0.66 33.33
CA HIS A 382 1.63 0.97 33.11
C HIS A 382 2.28 -0.23 32.46
N LEU A 383 2.60 -0.11 31.17
CA LEU A 383 3.45 -1.06 30.47
C LEU A 383 4.91 -0.70 30.75
N TYR A 384 5.76 -1.71 30.84
CA TYR A 384 7.20 -1.55 30.97
C TYR A 384 7.91 -2.66 30.23
N LEU A 385 9.20 -2.46 29.97
CA LEU A 385 10.12 -3.53 29.58
C LEU A 385 11.15 -3.70 30.68
N LEU A 386 11.57 -4.94 30.92
CA LEU A 386 12.74 -5.21 31.73
C LEU A 386 13.99 -4.68 31.01
N SER A 387 14.96 -4.17 31.79
CA SER A 387 16.19 -3.57 31.23
C SER A 387 16.91 -4.45 30.21
N PRO A 388 17.04 -5.80 30.39
CA PRO A 388 17.63 -6.65 29.36
C PRO A 388 16.85 -6.65 28.03
N VAL A 389 15.53 -6.66 28.09
CA VAL A 389 14.65 -6.64 26.90
C VAL A 389 14.73 -5.30 26.19
N ALA A 390 14.71 -4.20 26.95
CA ALA A 390 14.87 -2.85 26.41
C ALA A 390 16.23 -2.67 25.70
N LYS A 391 17.32 -3.23 26.26
CA LYS A 391 18.66 -3.23 25.66
C LYS A 391 18.75 -4.08 24.39
N MET A 392 18.11 -5.25 24.38
CA MET A 392 18.04 -6.09 23.18
C MET A 392 17.26 -5.40 22.06
N LEU A 393 16.14 -4.76 22.39
CA LEU A 393 15.35 -3.99 21.42
C LEU A 393 16.15 -2.79 20.87
N ASP A 394 16.81 -2.02 21.74
CA ASP A 394 17.72 -0.94 21.32
C ASP A 394 18.81 -1.45 20.38
N TRP A 395 19.47 -2.55 20.75
CA TRP A 395 20.51 -3.15 19.93
C TRP A 395 19.96 -3.55 18.56
N PHE A 396 18.77 -4.16 18.52
CA PHE A 396 18.13 -4.59 17.27
C PHE A 396 17.79 -3.41 16.36
N ILE A 397 17.26 -2.31 16.92
CA ILE A 397 16.99 -1.07 16.16
C ILE A 397 18.28 -0.50 15.58
N ARG A 398 19.38 -0.47 16.34
CA ARG A 398 20.65 0.10 15.84
C ARG A 398 21.30 -0.73 14.74
N HIS A 399 21.23 -2.05 14.84
CA HIS A 399 21.98 -2.95 13.95
C HIS A 399 21.16 -3.39 12.74
N HIS A 400 19.86 -3.63 12.91
CA HIS A 400 18.93 -4.11 11.88
C HIS A 400 17.62 -3.30 11.91
N PRO A 401 17.68 -1.98 11.68
CA PRO A 401 16.55 -1.07 11.88
C PRO A 401 15.30 -1.46 11.10
N GLU A 402 15.46 -1.92 9.87
CA GLU A 402 14.37 -2.37 9.02
C GLU A 402 13.69 -3.64 9.52
N SER A 403 14.45 -4.61 10.02
CA SER A 403 13.91 -5.79 10.68
C SER A 403 13.20 -5.40 11.98
N ALA A 404 13.81 -4.51 12.77
CA ALA A 404 13.22 -3.99 14.00
C ALA A 404 11.90 -3.24 13.76
N HIS A 405 11.83 -2.45 12.69
CA HIS A 405 10.61 -1.72 12.31
C HIS A 405 9.45 -2.70 12.06
N HIS A 406 9.70 -3.74 11.27
CA HIS A 406 8.71 -4.80 11.03
C HIS A 406 8.22 -5.45 12.34
N TYR A 407 9.14 -5.93 13.19
CA TYR A 407 8.76 -6.62 14.43
C TYR A 407 8.12 -5.71 15.48
N ILE A 408 8.44 -4.41 15.50
CA ILE A 408 7.72 -3.45 16.35
C ILE A 408 6.29 -3.23 15.84
N GLY A 409 6.08 -3.23 14.52
CA GLY A 409 4.74 -3.29 13.94
C GLY A 409 3.95 -4.51 14.43
N GLU A 410 4.55 -5.70 14.40
CA GLU A 410 3.93 -6.94 14.90
C GLU A 410 3.68 -6.93 16.41
N ILE A 411 4.59 -6.38 17.21
CA ILE A 411 4.38 -6.16 18.65
C ILE A 411 3.15 -5.27 18.87
N THR A 412 3.05 -4.18 18.11
CA THR A 412 1.95 -3.21 18.21
C THR A 412 0.62 -3.86 17.87
N ARG A 413 0.58 -4.61 16.76
CA ARG A 413 -0.58 -5.42 16.35
C ARG A 413 -0.99 -6.40 17.43
N GLU A 414 -0.05 -7.20 17.92
CA GLU A 414 -0.35 -8.25 18.89
C GLU A 414 -0.83 -7.68 20.23
N ALA A 415 -0.25 -6.56 20.67
CA ALA A 415 -0.70 -5.84 21.86
C ALA A 415 -2.11 -5.27 21.72
N HIS A 416 -2.44 -4.77 20.53
CA HIS A 416 -3.79 -4.31 20.20
C HIS A 416 -4.80 -5.46 20.22
N THR A 417 -4.51 -6.55 19.50
CA THR A 417 -5.43 -7.69 19.38
C THR A 417 -5.64 -8.44 20.69
N ARG A 418 -4.58 -8.66 21.49
CA ARG A 418 -4.69 -9.44 22.75
C ARG A 418 -5.26 -8.64 23.91
N TRP A 419 -4.88 -7.37 24.03
CA TRP A 419 -5.13 -6.59 25.24
C TRP A 419 -5.83 -5.25 25.00
N GLN A 420 -6.22 -4.96 23.76
CA GLN A 420 -6.85 -3.71 23.33
C GLN A 420 -6.00 -2.47 23.67
N ILE A 421 -4.67 -2.64 23.64
CA ILE A 421 -3.75 -1.54 23.90
C ILE A 421 -3.68 -0.66 22.63
N PRO A 422 -3.90 0.67 22.75
CA PRO A 422 -3.72 1.58 21.63
C PRO A 422 -2.28 1.59 21.09
N ALA A 423 -2.14 1.69 19.76
CA ALA A 423 -0.85 1.63 19.09
C ALA A 423 0.13 2.71 19.59
N ASP A 424 -0.37 3.94 19.78
CA ASP A 424 0.38 5.06 20.33
C ASP A 424 0.89 4.78 21.75
N LYS A 425 0.14 4.06 22.57
CA LYS A 425 0.55 3.67 23.92
C LYS A 425 1.66 2.61 23.89
N THR A 426 1.56 1.63 22.99
CA THR A 426 2.63 0.65 22.76
C THR A 426 3.90 1.34 22.30
N LEU A 427 3.85 2.13 21.24
CA LEU A 427 5.02 2.82 20.68
C LEU A 427 5.65 3.80 21.67
N ARG A 428 4.84 4.56 22.43
CA ARG A 428 5.36 5.44 23.50
C ARG A 428 6.09 4.66 24.58
N THR A 429 5.58 3.48 24.96
CA THR A 429 6.22 2.61 25.95
C THR A 429 7.56 2.09 25.44
N LEU A 430 7.61 1.54 24.23
CA LEU A 430 8.85 1.03 23.62
C LEU A 430 9.89 2.14 23.46
N ARG A 431 9.48 3.30 22.96
CA ARG A 431 10.36 4.47 22.82
C ARG A 431 10.94 4.91 24.16
N ARG A 432 10.13 4.92 25.22
CA ARG A 432 10.58 5.29 26.57
C ARG A 432 11.55 4.26 27.14
N ALA A 433 11.29 2.97 26.96
CA ALA A 433 12.18 1.90 27.44
C ALA A 433 13.55 1.98 26.76
N VAL A 434 13.58 2.11 25.43
CA VAL A 434 14.82 2.32 24.67
C VAL A 434 15.53 3.61 25.09
N ALA A 435 14.78 4.67 25.42
CA ALA A 435 15.38 5.92 25.89
C ALA A 435 16.06 5.81 27.27
N LEU A 436 15.56 4.93 28.15
CA LEU A 436 16.08 4.77 29.51
C LEU A 436 17.26 3.79 29.56
N ASP A 437 17.19 2.72 28.77
CA ASP A 437 18.13 1.59 28.87
C ASP A 437 19.04 1.41 27.65
N GLY A 438 18.74 2.09 26.53
CA GLY A 438 19.43 1.95 25.25
C GLY A 438 20.59 2.91 25.02
N LYS A 439 21.22 2.78 23.83
CA LYS A 439 22.31 3.64 23.35
C LYS A 439 21.93 4.52 22.16
N LEU A 440 20.72 4.35 21.62
CA LEU A 440 20.22 5.20 20.53
C LEU A 440 20.26 6.68 20.92
N SER A 441 20.75 7.52 20.00
CA SER A 441 20.69 8.97 20.17
C SER A 441 19.24 9.46 20.21
N GLU A 442 18.99 10.63 20.79
CA GLU A 442 17.63 11.19 20.80
C GLU A 442 17.11 11.45 19.38
N GLU A 443 17.99 11.89 18.49
CA GLU A 443 17.67 12.18 17.09
C GLU A 443 17.29 10.91 16.32
N ASP A 444 18.15 9.87 16.36
CA ASP A 444 17.88 8.58 15.70
C ASP A 444 16.60 7.94 16.25
N ARG A 445 16.36 8.07 17.56
CA ARG A 445 15.18 7.49 18.21
C ARG A 445 13.93 8.20 17.76
N LYS A 446 13.99 9.52 17.63
CA LYS A 446 12.86 10.29 17.12
C LYS A 446 12.60 9.98 15.66
N ALA A 447 13.64 9.91 14.83
CA ALA A 447 13.53 9.57 13.41
C ALA A 447 12.94 8.18 13.22
N PHE A 448 13.47 7.17 13.90
CA PHE A 448 13.01 5.79 13.81
C PHE A 448 11.55 5.61 14.23
N PHE A 449 11.18 6.09 15.43
CA PHE A 449 9.81 5.93 15.93
C PHE A 449 8.79 6.79 15.19
N ALA A 450 9.21 7.85 14.48
CA ALA A 450 8.32 8.60 13.60
C ALA A 450 7.84 7.77 12.40
N LEU A 451 8.67 6.84 11.89
CA LEU A 451 8.31 5.93 10.80
C LEU A 451 7.35 4.80 11.22
N LEU A 452 7.16 4.63 12.53
CA LEU A 452 6.22 3.66 13.12
C LEU A 452 4.94 4.31 13.63
N ALA A 453 4.95 5.64 13.79
CA ALA A 453 3.82 6.34 14.37
C ALA A 453 2.62 6.23 13.41
N PRO A 454 1.43 5.85 13.91
CA PRO A 454 0.21 6.06 13.14
C PRO A 454 0.10 7.57 12.85
N PRO A 455 -0.39 7.96 11.66
CA PRO A 455 -0.60 9.36 11.35
C PRO A 455 -1.53 9.97 12.39
N ALA A 456 -1.28 11.22 12.76
CA ALA A 456 -2.26 11.97 13.52
C ALA A 456 -3.57 11.96 12.72
N GLU A 457 -4.70 11.62 13.35
CA GLU A 457 -6.01 11.81 12.74
C GLU A 457 -6.11 13.28 12.32
N VAL A 458 -6.08 13.51 11.01
CA VAL A 458 -6.32 14.83 10.46
C VAL A 458 -7.83 14.93 10.31
N ASP A 459 -8.45 15.62 11.26
CA ASP A 459 -9.86 16.00 11.22
C ASP A 459 -10.25 16.67 9.88
#